data_AF-A0A6L9GAJ8-F1
#
_entry.id   AF-A0A6L9GAJ8-F1
#
_cell.length_a   1.000
_cell.length_b   1.000
_cell.length_c   1.000
_cell.angle_alpha   90.00
_cell.angle_beta   90.00
_cell.angle_gamma   90.00
#
_symmetry.space_group_name_H-M   'P 1'
#
loop_
_entity.id
_entity.type
_entity.pdbx_description
1 polymer ?
#
loop_
_entity_poly.entity_id
_entity_poly.type
_entity_poly.pdbx_seq_one_letter_code
_entity_poly.pdbx_strand_id
1 'polypeptide(L)'
;ASFQMSLFSRGYATVISNSGEEPEVQAKIITSMIEHGVSALVISPSYGDVTATFAQIATAGLPTLQVLRQVSPDTGQFPFASFDYGDGGLQAARHLVQTGARRIAFVGGLPGRPITAERMQGYLDEMRRIGAQPIVLYGRPSRHNGAALAAELLREHPDVDAVICFNDLVS
;
A
#
# COMPACT_ATOMS: atom_id res chain seq x y z
N ALA A 1 -20.35 -8.43 -1.76
CA ALA A 1 -19.77 -9.79 -1.77
C ALA A 1 -18.25 -9.67 -1.79
N SER A 2 -17.51 -10.55 -1.10
CA SER A 2 -16.04 -10.53 -1.17
C SER A 2 -15.56 -10.83 -2.60
N PHE A 3 -14.33 -10.43 -2.95
CA PHE A 3 -13.77 -10.67 -4.28
C PHE A 3 -13.84 -12.15 -4.69
N GLN A 4 -13.48 -13.06 -3.78
CA GLN A 4 -13.57 -14.51 -3.98
C GLN A 4 -15.01 -14.99 -4.26
N MET A 5 -16.02 -14.45 -3.57
CA MET A 5 -17.42 -14.82 -3.80
C MET A 5 -17.91 -14.34 -5.17
N SER A 6 -17.46 -13.16 -5.61
CA SER A 6 -17.75 -12.65 -6.96
C SER A 6 -17.14 -13.55 -8.04
N LEU A 7 -15.89 -14.01 -7.85
CA LEU A 7 -15.25 -14.97 -8.76
C LEU A 7 -15.95 -16.33 -8.76
N PHE A 8 -16.28 -16.86 -7.58
CA PHE A 8 -16.97 -18.14 -7.43
C PHE A 8 -18.34 -18.13 -8.11
N SER A 9 -19.12 -17.05 -7.96
CA SER A 9 -20.41 -16.89 -8.65
C SER A 9 -20.32 -16.89 -10.18
N ARG A 10 -19.11 -16.69 -10.71
CA ARG A 10 -18.78 -16.73 -12.15
C ARG A 10 -18.07 -18.02 -12.56
N GLY A 11 -18.00 -19.02 -11.67
CA GLY A 11 -17.42 -20.34 -11.94
C GLY A 11 -15.91 -20.44 -11.71
N TYR A 12 -15.27 -19.43 -11.11
CA TYR A 12 -13.83 -19.46 -10.83
C TYR A 12 -13.53 -19.90 -9.40
N ALA A 13 -12.62 -20.85 -9.24
CA ALA A 13 -11.98 -21.15 -7.96
C ALA A 13 -10.78 -20.22 -7.72
N THR A 14 -10.49 -19.90 -6.46
CA THR A 14 -9.38 -19.01 -6.08
C THR A 14 -8.34 -19.79 -5.28
N VAL A 15 -7.07 -19.63 -5.65
CA VAL A 15 -5.92 -20.08 -4.86
C VAL A 15 -5.16 -18.83 -4.40
N ILE A 16 -4.84 -18.76 -3.11
CA ILE A 16 -4.16 -17.61 -2.50
C ILE A 16 -2.75 -18.05 -2.10
N SER A 17 -1.77 -17.21 -2.36
CA SER A 17 -0.38 -17.42 -1.95
C SER A 17 0.24 -16.10 -1.53
N ASN A 18 1.21 -16.15 -0.63
CA ASN A 18 1.89 -14.98 -0.10
C ASN A 18 3.40 -15.11 -0.35
N SER A 19 3.98 -14.12 -1.02
CA SER A 19 5.43 -14.07 -1.27
C SER A 19 6.23 -13.52 -0.08
N GLY A 20 5.57 -12.92 0.91
CA GLY A 20 6.26 -12.30 2.05
C GLY A 20 7.11 -11.09 1.67
N GLU A 21 6.80 -10.42 0.55
CA GLU A 21 7.60 -9.36 -0.08
C GLU A 21 8.95 -9.84 -0.67
N GLU A 22 9.15 -11.16 -0.81
CA GLU A 22 10.36 -11.74 -1.39
C GLU A 22 10.19 -12.04 -2.90
N PRO A 23 10.95 -11.40 -3.80
CA PRO A 23 10.80 -11.57 -5.25
C PRO A 23 11.10 -12.99 -5.72
N GLU A 24 12.05 -13.68 -5.09
CA GLU A 24 12.36 -15.08 -5.42
C GLU A 24 11.22 -16.03 -5.06
N VAL A 25 10.54 -15.78 -3.93
CA VAL A 25 9.38 -16.57 -3.51
C VAL A 25 8.21 -16.30 -4.44
N GLN A 26 7.99 -15.04 -4.82
CA GLN A 26 7.00 -14.67 -5.82
C GLN A 26 7.24 -15.41 -7.15
N ALA A 27 8.47 -15.41 -7.67
CA ALA A 27 8.80 -16.11 -8.91
C ALA A 27 8.45 -17.60 -8.85
N LYS A 28 8.78 -18.28 -7.74
CA LYS A 28 8.44 -19.70 -7.54
C LYS A 28 6.93 -19.94 -7.49
N ILE A 29 6.18 -19.09 -6.78
CA ILE A 29 4.71 -19.15 -6.73
C ILE A 29 4.13 -19.00 -8.13
N ILE A 30 4.59 -18.00 -8.89
CA ILE A 30 4.09 -17.72 -10.25
C ILE A 30 4.39 -18.88 -11.20
N THR A 31 5.60 -19.45 -11.15
CA THR A 31 5.94 -20.65 -11.92
C THR A 31 5.00 -21.80 -11.61
N SER A 32 4.76 -22.11 -10.34
CA SER A 32 3.86 -23.18 -9.93
C SER A 32 2.41 -22.92 -10.38
N MET A 33 1.93 -21.69 -10.31
CA MET A 33 0.59 -21.32 -10.78
C MET A 33 0.44 -21.52 -12.30
N ILE A 34 1.46 -21.14 -13.07
CA ILE A 34 1.50 -21.38 -14.52
C ILE A 34 1.50 -22.89 -14.82
N GLU A 35 2.34 -23.67 -14.14
CA GLU A 35 2.42 -25.13 -14.29
C GLU A 35 1.11 -25.84 -13.93
N HIS A 36 0.38 -25.34 -12.93
CA HIS A 36 -0.93 -25.83 -12.55
C HIS A 36 -2.08 -25.33 -13.43
N GLY A 37 -1.79 -24.52 -14.46
CA GLY A 37 -2.77 -24.10 -15.45
C GLY A 37 -3.85 -23.16 -14.91
N VAL A 38 -3.51 -22.25 -13.99
CA VAL A 38 -4.46 -21.22 -13.56
C VAL A 38 -4.92 -20.37 -14.74
N SER A 39 -6.18 -19.93 -14.72
CA SER A 39 -6.74 -19.17 -15.85
C SER A 39 -6.34 -17.69 -15.88
N ALA A 40 -5.95 -17.12 -14.74
CA ALA A 40 -5.54 -15.74 -14.59
C ALA A 40 -4.80 -15.52 -13.26
N LEU A 41 -4.10 -14.39 -13.15
CA LEU A 41 -3.46 -13.93 -11.93
C LEU A 41 -4.03 -12.58 -11.48
N VAL A 42 -4.15 -12.41 -10.17
CA VAL A 42 -4.27 -11.11 -9.52
C VAL A 42 -3.08 -11.00 -8.58
N ILE A 43 -2.15 -10.11 -8.92
CA ILE A 43 -0.85 -10.03 -8.26
C ILE A 43 -0.68 -8.67 -7.60
N SER A 44 -0.30 -8.65 -6.32
CA SER A 44 0.35 -7.50 -5.69
C SER A 44 1.85 -7.76 -5.76
N PRO A 45 2.59 -7.17 -6.72
CA PRO A 45 3.99 -7.50 -6.94
C PRO A 45 4.81 -7.23 -5.69
N SER A 46 5.78 -8.08 -5.37
CA SER A 46 6.78 -7.85 -4.31
C SER A 46 7.69 -6.67 -4.65
N TYR A 47 8.42 -6.18 -3.65
CA TYR A 47 9.54 -5.28 -3.92
C TYR A 47 10.73 -6.05 -4.52
N GLY A 48 11.69 -5.32 -5.09
CA GLY A 48 12.88 -5.89 -5.73
C GLY A 48 12.68 -6.11 -7.23
N ASP A 49 13.64 -6.80 -7.85
CA ASP A 49 13.58 -7.10 -9.28
C ASP A 49 12.60 -8.26 -9.55
N VAL A 50 11.54 -7.95 -10.27
CA VAL A 50 10.51 -8.91 -10.71
C VAL A 50 10.37 -8.93 -12.23
N THR A 51 11.33 -8.33 -12.96
CA THR A 51 11.30 -8.18 -14.42
C THR A 51 11.17 -9.53 -15.11
N ALA A 52 11.98 -10.51 -14.69
CA ALA A 52 11.94 -11.87 -15.23
C ALA A 52 10.60 -12.56 -14.95
N THR A 53 10.00 -12.34 -13.77
CA THR A 53 8.69 -12.91 -13.42
C THR A 53 7.59 -12.36 -14.33
N PHE A 54 7.57 -11.06 -14.58
CA PHE A 54 6.59 -10.46 -15.50
C PHE A 54 6.81 -10.88 -16.95
N ALA A 55 8.06 -11.03 -17.39
CA ALA A 55 8.38 -11.59 -18.71
C ALA A 55 7.89 -13.04 -18.87
N GLN A 56 8.01 -13.86 -17.82
CA GLN A 56 7.49 -15.23 -17.80
C GLN A 56 5.96 -15.27 -17.91
N ILE A 57 5.26 -14.41 -17.16
CA ILE A 57 3.80 -14.29 -17.22
C ILE A 57 3.35 -13.89 -18.64
N ALA A 58 4.02 -12.89 -19.23
CA ALA A 58 3.74 -12.44 -20.59
C ALA A 58 3.96 -13.55 -21.63
N THR A 59 5.08 -14.28 -21.50
CA THR A 59 5.42 -15.41 -22.39
C THR A 59 4.40 -16.54 -22.29
N ALA A 60 3.88 -16.81 -21.09
CA ALA A 60 2.81 -17.79 -20.87
C ALA A 60 1.44 -17.34 -21.42
N GLY A 61 1.29 -16.06 -21.80
CA GLY A 61 0.02 -15.50 -22.25
C GLY A 61 -1.05 -15.47 -21.15
N LEU A 62 -0.65 -15.45 -19.88
CA LEU A 62 -1.55 -15.58 -18.73
C LEU A 62 -2.15 -14.22 -18.35
N PRO A 63 -3.48 -14.00 -18.46
CA PRO A 63 -4.11 -12.74 -18.10
C PRO A 63 -3.79 -12.36 -16.64
N THR A 64 -3.26 -11.16 -16.43
CA THR A 64 -2.73 -10.76 -15.12
C THR A 64 -3.10 -9.34 -14.77
N LEU A 65 -3.80 -9.17 -13.64
CA LEU A 65 -4.12 -7.87 -13.04
C LEU A 65 -3.10 -7.55 -11.94
N GLN A 66 -2.43 -6.40 -12.06
CA GLN A 66 -1.63 -5.82 -10.98
C GLN A 66 -2.56 -5.12 -9.99
N VAL A 67 -2.36 -5.33 -8.69
CA VAL A 67 -3.11 -4.62 -7.64
C VAL A 67 -2.17 -4.00 -6.62
N LEU A 68 -2.55 -2.85 -6.07
CA LEU A 68 -1.86 -2.11 -5.00
C LEU A 68 -0.46 -1.56 -5.35
N ARG A 69 0.28 -2.23 -6.25
CA ARG A 69 1.61 -1.85 -6.72
C ARG A 69 1.71 -2.14 -8.23
N GLN A 70 2.19 -1.15 -8.96
CA GLN A 70 2.42 -1.26 -10.40
C GLN A 70 3.91 -1.45 -10.66
N VAL A 71 4.25 -2.49 -11.41
CA VAL A 71 5.62 -2.71 -11.91
C VAL A 71 5.67 -2.49 -13.42
N SER A 72 4.71 -3.05 -14.17
CA SER A 72 4.62 -2.76 -15.60
C SER A 72 3.79 -1.49 -15.85
N PRO A 73 4.33 -0.48 -16.56
CA PRO A 73 3.58 0.69 -16.98
C PRO A 73 2.64 0.38 -18.16
N ASP A 74 2.85 -0.72 -18.89
CA ASP A 74 1.96 -1.15 -19.97
C ASP A 74 0.68 -1.76 -19.40
N THR A 75 -0.31 -0.91 -19.21
CA THR A 75 -1.64 -1.29 -18.70
C THR A 75 -2.50 -2.02 -19.73
N GLY A 76 -2.10 -2.03 -21.00
CA GLY A 76 -2.75 -2.85 -22.03
C GLY A 76 -2.37 -4.33 -21.87
N GLN A 77 -1.12 -4.60 -21.51
CA GLN A 77 -0.65 -5.96 -21.21
C GLN A 77 -0.98 -6.38 -19.77
N PHE A 78 -0.76 -5.48 -18.80
CA PHE A 78 -0.94 -5.75 -17.39
C PHE A 78 -1.82 -4.66 -16.75
N PRO A 79 -3.16 -4.81 -16.81
CA PRO A 79 -4.08 -3.89 -16.14
C PRO A 79 -3.67 -3.64 -14.69
N PHE A 80 -3.97 -2.45 -14.17
CA PHE A 80 -3.61 -2.05 -12.82
C PHE A 80 -4.81 -1.48 -12.07
N ALA A 81 -4.97 -1.90 -10.81
CA ALA A 81 -5.97 -1.36 -9.90
C ALA A 81 -5.38 -1.08 -8.51
N SER A 82 -5.55 0.15 -8.03
CA SER A 82 -5.15 0.54 -6.67
C SER A 82 -6.13 1.57 -6.13
N PHE A 83 -6.00 1.87 -4.84
CA PHE A 83 -6.61 3.05 -4.24
C PHE A 83 -5.79 4.29 -4.61
N ASP A 84 -6.45 5.45 -4.62
CA ASP A 84 -5.76 6.74 -4.62
C ASP A 84 -5.33 7.06 -3.19
N TYR A 85 -4.10 6.69 -2.86
CA TYR A 85 -3.58 6.87 -1.52
C TYR A 85 -3.30 8.34 -1.19
N GLY A 86 -2.97 9.14 -2.21
CA GLY A 86 -2.77 10.58 -2.07
C GLY A 86 -4.06 11.29 -1.68
N ASP A 87 -5.14 11.03 -2.43
CA ASP A 87 -6.46 11.57 -2.11
C ASP A 87 -6.96 11.08 -0.75
N GLY A 88 -6.75 9.80 -0.41
CA GLY A 88 -7.07 9.26 0.91
C GLY A 88 -6.36 9.99 2.05
N GLY A 89 -5.05 10.26 1.90
CA GLY A 89 -4.27 11.05 2.86
C GLY A 89 -4.74 12.50 2.97
N LEU A 90 -5.12 13.10 1.84
CA LEU A 90 -5.64 14.47 1.78
C LEU A 90 -6.99 14.58 2.50
N GLN A 91 -7.91 13.64 2.24
CA GLN A 91 -9.22 13.60 2.90
C GLN A 91 -9.07 13.46 4.42
N ALA A 92 -8.17 12.57 4.88
CA ALA A 92 -7.91 12.39 6.31
C ALA A 92 -7.37 13.67 6.96
N ALA A 93 -6.36 14.30 6.35
CA ALA A 93 -5.79 15.54 6.88
C ALA A 93 -6.78 16.70 6.87
N ARG A 94 -7.53 16.85 5.77
CA ARG A 94 -8.56 17.89 5.63
C ARG A 94 -9.66 17.74 6.67
N HIS A 95 -10.09 16.51 6.95
CA HIS A 95 -11.09 16.25 7.97
C HIS A 95 -10.61 16.73 9.35
N LEU A 96 -9.37 16.41 9.74
CA LEU A 96 -8.79 16.87 11.01
C LEU A 96 -8.69 18.39 11.09
N VAL A 97 -8.29 19.05 10.00
CA VAL A 97 -8.26 20.52 9.94
C VAL A 97 -9.66 21.12 10.11
N GLN A 98 -10.67 20.52 9.47
CA GLN A 98 -12.06 20.96 9.54
C GLN A 98 -12.66 20.77 10.94
N THR A 99 -12.22 19.77 11.70
CA THR A 99 -12.66 19.53 13.08
C THR A 99 -11.89 20.37 14.12
N GLY A 100 -10.88 21.13 13.68
CA GLY A 100 -10.20 22.13 14.51
C GLY A 100 -8.72 21.85 14.77
N ALA A 101 -8.20 20.69 14.36
CA ALA A 101 -6.79 20.35 14.52
C ALA A 101 -5.89 21.30 13.72
N ARG A 102 -4.74 21.65 14.27
CA ARG A 102 -3.75 22.56 13.67
C ARG A 102 -2.34 21.99 13.69
N ARG A 103 -2.06 21.03 14.55
CA ARG A 103 -0.75 20.41 14.76
C ARG A 103 -0.89 18.91 14.57
N ILE A 104 -1.01 18.52 13.31
CA ILE A 104 -1.25 17.14 12.89
C ILE A 104 0.08 16.45 12.64
N ALA A 105 0.26 15.25 13.16
CA ALA A 105 1.41 14.40 12.85
C ALA A 105 1.03 13.24 11.92
N PHE A 106 1.96 12.82 11.07
CA PHE A 106 1.86 11.56 10.31
C PHE A 106 2.79 10.52 10.92
N VAL A 107 2.26 9.36 11.32
CA VAL A 107 3.00 8.35 12.08
C VAL A 107 2.98 7.00 11.37
N GLY A 108 4.16 6.40 11.25
CA GLY A 108 4.39 5.08 10.68
C GLY A 108 4.71 5.08 9.19
N GLY A 109 4.91 3.88 8.66
CA GLY A 109 5.41 3.68 7.30
C GLY A 109 6.94 3.63 7.26
N LEU A 110 7.46 2.99 6.21
CA LEU A 110 8.90 2.88 6.01
C LEU A 110 9.38 3.95 5.03
N PRO A 111 10.48 4.66 5.34
CA PRO A 111 11.02 5.67 4.43
C PRO A 111 11.50 5.02 3.14
N GLY A 112 11.39 5.75 2.02
CA GLY A 112 11.80 5.28 0.69
C GLY A 112 10.84 4.26 0.04
N ARG A 113 9.77 3.83 0.70
CA ARG A 113 8.73 3.01 0.05
C ARG A 113 7.74 3.92 -0.70
N PRO A 114 7.43 3.63 -1.98
CA PRO A 114 6.49 4.42 -2.77
C PRO A 114 5.14 4.62 -2.08
N ILE A 115 4.59 3.55 -1.48
CA ILE A 115 3.31 3.62 -0.76
C ILE A 115 3.34 4.56 0.46
N THR A 116 4.49 4.68 1.13
CA THR A 116 4.66 5.63 2.25
C THR A 116 4.62 7.05 1.72
N ALA A 117 5.36 7.33 0.65
CA ALA A 117 5.37 8.65 0.02
C ALA A 117 3.97 9.03 -0.48
N GLU A 118 3.26 8.12 -1.14
CA GLU A 118 1.94 8.37 -1.72
C GLU A 118 0.88 8.66 -0.64
N ARG A 119 0.80 7.85 0.42
CA ARG A 119 -0.12 8.08 1.55
C ARG A 119 0.18 9.38 2.30
N MET A 120 1.47 9.70 2.45
CA MET A 120 1.92 10.89 3.15
C MET A 120 1.71 12.15 2.30
N GLN A 121 1.71 12.05 0.97
CA GLN A 121 1.61 13.19 0.06
C GLN A 121 0.37 14.05 0.33
N GLY A 122 -0.81 13.43 0.47
CA GLY A 122 -2.04 14.16 0.76
C GLY A 122 -2.02 14.91 2.09
N TYR A 123 -1.36 14.33 3.11
CA TYR A 123 -1.12 15.02 4.37
C TYR A 123 -0.19 16.23 4.20
N LEU A 124 0.93 16.06 3.48
CA LEU A 124 1.88 17.15 3.23
C LEU A 124 1.25 18.30 2.44
N ASP A 125 0.38 17.98 1.48
CA ASP A 125 -0.34 18.96 0.69
C ASP A 125 -1.31 19.78 1.55
N GLU A 126 -2.01 19.14 2.48
CA GLU A 126 -2.90 19.83 3.41
C GLU A 126 -2.12 20.69 4.42
N MET A 127 -0.99 20.20 4.93
CA MET A 127 -0.13 20.98 5.85
C MET A 127 0.40 22.23 5.15
N ARG A 128 0.85 22.10 3.90
CA ARG A 128 1.25 23.24 3.06
C ARG A 128 0.10 24.21 2.85
N ARG A 129 -1.11 23.72 2.59
CA ARG A 129 -2.31 24.55 2.37
C ARG A 129 -2.65 25.43 3.57
N ILE A 130 -2.48 24.93 4.79
CA ILE A 130 -2.77 25.68 6.03
C ILE A 130 -1.55 26.44 6.59
N GLY A 131 -0.38 26.33 5.95
CA GLY A 131 0.86 26.93 6.41
C GLY A 131 1.47 26.26 7.65
N ALA A 132 1.11 25.00 7.93
CA ALA A 132 1.66 24.22 9.04
C ALA A 132 2.95 23.49 8.63
N GLN A 133 3.88 23.37 9.58
CA GLN A 133 5.08 22.55 9.40
C GLN A 133 4.72 21.06 9.60
N PRO A 134 5.05 20.17 8.66
CA PRO A 134 4.76 18.75 8.80
C PRO A 134 5.57 18.10 9.93
N ILE A 135 4.91 17.29 10.74
CA ILE A 135 5.53 16.37 11.71
C ILE A 135 5.38 14.95 11.16
N VAL A 136 6.50 14.23 11.00
CA VAL A 136 6.51 12.87 10.43
C VAL A 136 7.42 11.98 11.25
N LEU A 137 6.88 10.88 11.77
CA LEU A 137 7.63 9.85 12.48
C LEU A 137 7.53 8.54 11.71
N TYR A 138 8.65 8.04 11.18
CA TYR A 138 8.68 6.78 10.44
C TYR A 138 8.81 5.58 11.37
N GLY A 139 8.20 4.46 10.99
CA GLY A 139 8.40 3.19 11.67
C GLY A 139 7.64 2.05 11.01
N ARG A 140 8.16 0.83 11.19
CA ARG A 140 7.55 -0.37 10.60
C ARG A 140 6.10 -0.51 11.09
N PRO A 141 5.10 -0.62 10.20
CA PRO A 141 3.70 -0.73 10.58
C PRO A 141 3.44 -1.92 11.49
N SER A 142 3.22 -1.67 12.78
CA SER A 142 2.87 -2.66 13.79
C SER A 142 2.44 -1.95 15.08
N ARG A 143 1.63 -2.62 15.90
CA ARG A 143 1.11 -2.04 17.15
C ARG A 143 2.22 -1.69 18.13
N HIS A 144 3.26 -2.53 18.19
CA HIS A 144 4.42 -2.30 19.05
C HIS A 144 5.16 -1.02 18.67
N ASN A 145 5.49 -0.84 17.40
CA ASN A 145 6.13 0.40 16.94
C ASN A 145 5.19 1.59 17.06
N GLY A 146 3.89 1.42 16.80
CA GLY A 146 2.89 2.48 16.99
C GLY A 146 2.91 3.06 18.41
N ALA A 147 2.91 2.21 19.43
CA ALA A 147 3.02 2.63 20.83
C ALA A 147 4.34 3.37 21.13
N ALA A 148 5.47 2.89 20.58
CA ALA A 148 6.76 3.55 20.76
C ALA A 148 6.79 4.94 20.11
N LEU A 149 6.29 5.05 18.87
CA LEU A 149 6.21 6.32 18.13
C LEU A 149 5.23 7.30 18.79
N ALA A 150 4.14 6.83 19.39
CA ALA A 150 3.23 7.69 20.14
C ALA A 150 3.92 8.29 21.39
N ALA A 151 4.71 7.49 22.11
CA ALA A 151 5.47 7.98 23.26
C ALA A 151 6.56 8.98 22.84
N GLU A 152 7.24 8.74 21.72
CA GLU A 152 8.20 9.67 21.11
C GLU A 152 7.52 10.98 20.70
N LEU A 153 6.39 10.90 20.01
CA LEU A 153 5.60 12.04 19.55
C LEU A 153 5.17 12.93 20.72
N LEU A 154 4.63 12.36 21.79
CA LEU A 154 4.20 13.11 22.97
C LEU A 154 5.37 13.77 23.71
N ARG A 155 6.58 13.22 23.61
CA ARG A 155 7.78 13.79 24.22
C ARG A 155 8.35 14.93 23.38
N GLU A 156 8.41 14.78 22.06
CA GLU A 156 9.07 15.73 21.15
C GLU A 156 8.14 16.83 20.63
N HIS A 157 6.86 16.51 20.50
CA HIS A 157 5.81 17.39 20.01
C HIS A 157 4.59 17.36 20.93
N PRO A 158 4.72 17.79 22.20
CA PRO A 158 3.65 17.73 23.21
C PRO A 158 2.42 18.57 22.86
N ASP A 159 2.51 19.40 21.84
CA ASP A 159 1.46 20.28 21.32
C ASP A 159 0.76 19.73 20.07
N VAL A 160 1.08 18.51 19.62
CA VAL A 160 0.31 17.80 18.60
C VAL A 160 -1.12 17.55 19.09
N ASP A 161 -2.09 17.90 18.25
CA ASP A 161 -3.52 17.82 18.57
C ASP A 161 -4.27 16.75 17.75
N ALA A 162 -3.61 16.14 16.77
CA ALA A 162 -4.15 15.03 16.01
C ALA A 162 -3.05 14.19 15.32
N VAL A 163 -3.38 12.94 15.01
CA VAL A 163 -2.45 11.98 14.37
C VAL A 163 -3.13 11.27 13.21
N ILE A 164 -2.43 11.19 12.08
CA ILE A 164 -2.75 10.31 10.97
C ILE A 164 -1.77 9.15 11.01
N CYS A 165 -2.28 7.94 11.24
CA CYS A 165 -1.49 6.73 11.18
C CYS A 165 -1.39 6.23 9.73
N PHE A 166 -0.20 5.74 9.32
CA PHE A 166 0.03 5.15 8.00
C PHE A 166 -0.99 4.04 7.65
N ASN A 167 -1.34 3.24 8.66
CA ASN A 167 -2.47 2.30 8.66
C ASN A 167 -2.93 2.00 10.10
N ASP A 168 -3.97 1.17 10.21
CA ASP A 168 -4.59 0.69 11.45
C ASP A 168 -3.69 -0.20 12.32
N LEU A 169 -2.61 -0.77 11.75
CA LEU A 169 -1.62 -1.48 12.54
C LEU A 169 -0.77 -0.54 13.40
N VAL A 170 -0.66 0.74 13.02
CA VAL A 170 0.11 1.76 13.76
C VAL A 170 -0.73 2.41 14.87
N SER A 171 -2.05 2.50 14.72
CA SER A 171 -2.96 3.09 15.71
C SER A 171 -3.10 2.27 17.00
#